data_AF-A0AAC9Q5D8-F1
#
_entry.id   AF-A0AAC9Q5D8-F1
#
_cell.length_a   1.000
_cell.length_b   1.000
_cell.length_c   1.000
_cell.angle_alpha   90.00
_cell.angle_beta   90.00
_cell.angle_gamma   90.00
#
_symmetry.space_group_name_H-M   'P 1'
#
loop_
_entity.id
_entity.type
_entity.pdbx_description
1 polymer ?
#
loop_
_entity_poly.entity_id
_entity_poly.type
_entity_poly.pdbx_seq_one_letter_code
_entity_poly.pdbx_strand_id
1 'polypeptide(L)'
;MKFVLISFLIGFIIKINLINALPIFGEIYTEKKISNNHLAKKYCDSLEQNLFKGLDKESTLKYEYFFSSIPDNYIKDENKFLEIFKSDFKSICSYDFSKANEKEFKSFLNNYFKTRSNTPKTKVEAINPTPINPAIIPVLR
;
A
#
# COMPACT_ATOMS: atom_id res chain seq x y z
N MET A 1 45.83 -35.16 27.46
CA MET A 1 45.57 -35.51 26.03
C MET A 1 44.44 -36.52 26.01
N LYS A 2 43.30 -36.38 25.33
CA LYS A 2 42.87 -35.53 24.22
C LYS A 2 41.41 -35.09 24.47
N PHE A 3 41.14 -33.80 24.29
CA PHE A 3 39.79 -33.30 24.02
C PHE A 3 39.41 -33.72 22.60
N VAL A 4 38.27 -34.37 22.42
CA VAL A 4 37.65 -34.53 21.10
C VAL A 4 36.33 -33.77 21.13
N LEU A 5 36.37 -32.58 20.56
CA LEU A 5 35.23 -31.78 20.16
C LEU A 5 34.45 -32.55 19.10
N ILE A 6 33.21 -32.92 19.41
CA ILE A 6 32.18 -33.16 18.40
C ILE A 6 31.04 -32.21 18.71
N SER A 7 31.26 -30.96 18.32
CA SER A 7 30.21 -30.01 17.99
C SER A 7 29.76 -30.34 16.57
N PHE A 8 28.50 -30.74 16.39
CA PHE A 8 27.61 -30.30 15.30
C PHE A 8 26.27 -31.02 15.48
N LEU A 9 25.17 -30.31 15.24
CA LEU A 9 23.76 -30.74 15.39
C LEU A 9 23.15 -30.53 16.78
N ILE A 10 23.37 -29.35 17.37
CA ILE A 10 22.26 -28.70 18.07
C ILE A 10 21.32 -28.27 16.97
N GLY A 11 20.34 -29.13 16.70
CA GLY A 11 19.24 -28.89 15.78
C GLY A 11 18.60 -27.57 16.17
N PHE A 12 18.85 -26.58 15.32
CA PHE A 12 18.21 -25.28 15.33
C PHE A 12 16.73 -25.55 15.02
N ILE A 13 15.96 -25.96 16.05
CA ILE A 13 14.50 -25.96 16.02
C ILE A 13 14.13 -24.48 16.11
N ILE A 14 14.34 -23.75 15.01
CA ILE A 14 13.61 -22.53 14.76
C ILE A 14 12.17 -23.03 14.69
N LYS A 15 11.42 -22.80 15.77
CA LYS A 15 9.98 -22.62 15.66
C LYS A 15 9.81 -21.50 14.66
N ILE A 16 9.71 -21.88 13.38
CA ILE A 16 9.16 -21.02 12.36
C ILE A 16 7.70 -20.95 12.78
N ASN A 17 7.42 -20.03 13.72
CA ASN A 17 6.14 -19.38 13.78
C ASN A 17 6.04 -18.73 12.41
N LEU A 18 5.51 -19.51 11.48
CA LEU A 18 4.94 -19.07 10.23
C LEU A 18 3.80 -18.16 10.68
N ILE A 19 4.17 -16.95 11.11
CA ILE A 19 3.27 -15.82 11.16
C ILE A 19 2.67 -15.87 9.78
N ASN A 20 1.36 -16.06 9.74
CA ASN A 20 0.54 -15.92 8.57
C ASN A 20 0.79 -14.53 8.01
N ALA A 21 1.91 -14.37 7.29
CA ALA A 21 2.13 -13.31 6.37
C ALA A 21 1.15 -13.62 5.26
N LEU A 22 -0.13 -13.30 5.54
CA LEU A 22 -1.02 -12.86 4.50
C LEU A 22 -0.17 -11.88 3.71
N PRO A 23 0.07 -12.17 2.43
CA PRO A 23 0.78 -11.23 1.61
C PRO A 23 0.05 -9.90 1.81
N ILE A 24 0.79 -8.88 2.26
CA ILE A 24 0.32 -7.50 2.32
C ILE A 24 0.23 -7.06 0.86
N PHE A 25 -0.62 -7.73 0.09
CA PHE A 25 -1.04 -7.30 -1.21
C PHE A 25 -1.78 -6.01 -0.93
N GLY A 26 -1.30 -4.91 -1.52
CA GLY A 26 -2.08 -3.69 -1.59
C GLY A 26 -3.46 -4.07 -2.12
N GLU A 27 -4.49 -3.73 -1.35
CA GLU A 27 -5.87 -3.89 -1.81
C GLU A 27 -5.99 -3.18 -3.16
N ILE A 28 -6.14 -3.96 -4.23
CA ILE A 28 -6.48 -3.42 -5.53
C ILE A 28 -7.96 -3.04 -5.41
N TYR A 29 -8.23 -1.76 -5.17
CA TYR A 29 -9.59 -1.28 -5.03
C TYR A 29 -10.38 -1.57 -6.31
N THR A 30 -11.33 -2.49 -6.21
CA THR A 30 -12.34 -2.72 -7.24
C THR A 30 -13.35 -1.57 -7.29
N GLU A 31 -13.42 -0.74 -6.24
CA GLU A 31 -14.26 0.44 -6.20
C GLU A 31 -13.57 1.66 -6.82
N LYS A 32 -14.26 2.26 -7.81
CA LYS A 32 -13.86 3.49 -8.53
C LYS A 32 -13.70 4.74 -7.62
N LYS A 33 -14.04 4.65 -6.34
CA LYS A 33 -13.99 5.71 -5.35
C LYS A 33 -13.54 5.13 -4.01
N ILE A 34 -12.26 5.26 -3.69
CA ILE A 34 -11.83 5.26 -2.29
C ILE A 34 -12.58 6.41 -1.61
N SER A 35 -13.07 6.25 -0.40
CA SER A 35 -13.63 7.35 0.39
C SER A 35 -12.57 7.84 1.39
N ASN A 36 -12.53 9.14 1.70
CA ASN A 36 -11.46 9.68 2.57
C ASN A 36 -11.45 9.04 3.97
N ASN A 37 -12.63 8.70 4.50
CA ASN A 37 -12.79 7.97 5.75
C ASN A 37 -12.13 6.57 5.70
N HIS A 38 -12.08 5.91 4.54
CA HIS A 38 -11.40 4.64 4.38
C HIS A 38 -9.88 4.78 4.52
N LEU A 39 -9.29 5.81 3.90
CA LEU A 39 -7.86 6.09 4.07
C LEU A 39 -7.54 6.45 5.53
N ALA A 40 -8.37 7.27 6.16
CA ALA A 40 -8.22 7.61 7.58
C ALA A 40 -8.30 6.37 8.48
N LYS A 41 -9.24 5.46 8.21
CA LYS A 41 -9.34 4.16 8.89
C LYS A 41 -8.07 3.33 8.72
N LYS A 42 -7.60 3.13 7.49
CA LYS A 42 -6.35 2.38 7.22
C LYS A 42 -5.16 2.99 7.95
N TYR A 43 -5.09 4.32 8.01
CA TYR A 43 -4.04 5.02 8.72
C TYR A 43 -4.14 4.80 10.24
N CYS A 44 -5.34 4.92 10.82
CA CYS A 44 -5.60 4.60 12.23
C CYS A 44 -5.21 3.16 12.59
N ASP A 45 -5.70 2.19 11.81
CA ASP A 45 -5.43 0.76 12.00
C ASP A 45 -3.92 0.48 11.95
N SER A 46 -3.18 1.16 11.07
CA SER A 46 -1.73 1.00 10.95
C SER A 46 -0.93 1.50 12.16
N LEU A 47 -1.41 2.58 12.79
CA LEU A 47 -0.77 3.15 13.97
C LEU A 47 -1.03 2.26 15.19
N GLU A 48 -2.26 1.81 15.36
CA GLU A 48 -2.65 0.90 16.45
C GLU A 48 -1.85 -0.41 16.39
N GLN A 49 -1.75 -0.99 15.19
CA GLN A 49 -1.05 -2.25 14.97
C GLN A 49 0.47 -2.10 14.84
N ASN A 50 1.00 -0.87 14.88
CA ASN A 50 2.42 -0.57 14.65
C ASN A 50 2.99 -1.23 13.37
N LEU A 51 2.20 -1.28 12.29
CA LEU A 51 2.47 -2.12 11.12
C LEU A 51 3.86 -1.96 10.52
N PHE A 52 4.40 -0.74 10.55
CA PHE A 52 5.66 -0.41 9.88
C PHE A 52 6.84 -0.20 10.82
N LYS A 53 6.60 -0.19 12.13
CA LYS A 53 7.59 0.24 13.11
C LYS A 53 8.79 -0.71 13.12
N GLY A 54 9.97 -0.18 12.79
CA GLY A 54 11.21 -0.94 12.81
C GLY A 54 11.44 -1.81 11.57
N LEU A 55 10.61 -1.66 10.53
CA LEU A 55 10.88 -2.25 9.23
C LEU A 55 11.92 -1.43 8.45
N ASP A 56 12.75 -2.13 7.69
CA ASP A 56 13.60 -1.48 6.69
C ASP A 56 12.73 -0.71 5.70
N LYS A 57 13.12 0.54 5.41
CA LYS A 57 12.38 1.44 4.51
C LYS A 57 10.93 1.72 4.96
N GLU A 58 10.69 1.79 6.26
CA GLU A 58 9.38 2.13 6.88
C GLU A 58 8.62 3.25 6.12
N SER A 59 9.29 4.35 5.80
CA SER A 59 8.65 5.48 5.10
C SER A 59 8.15 5.12 3.68
N THR A 60 8.91 4.30 2.94
CA THR A 60 8.50 3.81 1.62
C THR A 60 7.29 2.89 1.72
N LEU A 61 7.31 1.96 2.68
CA LEU A 61 6.21 1.03 2.91
C LEU A 61 4.91 1.75 3.29
N LYS A 62 5.00 2.78 4.15
CA LYS A 62 3.86 3.66 4.45
C LYS A 62 3.32 4.33 3.19
N TYR A 63 4.19 4.95 2.39
CA TYR A 63 3.78 5.62 1.16
C TYR A 63 3.04 4.66 0.22
N GLU A 64 3.63 3.48 -0.02
CA GLU A 64 3.02 2.46 -0.89
C GLU A 64 1.67 2.00 -0.34
N TYR A 65 1.61 1.68 0.95
CA TYR A 65 0.38 1.18 1.58
C TYR A 65 -0.78 2.20 1.55
N PHE A 66 -0.48 3.49 1.73
CA PHE A 66 -1.52 4.54 1.79
C PHE A 66 -1.85 5.17 0.43
N PHE A 67 -0.85 5.38 -0.43
CA PHE A 67 -0.99 6.24 -1.61
C PHE A 67 -0.83 5.53 -2.96
N SER A 68 -0.17 4.36 -3.04
CA SER A 68 0.06 3.71 -4.34
C SER A 68 -1.23 3.29 -5.05
N SER A 69 -2.26 2.97 -4.26
CA SER A 69 -3.56 2.52 -4.72
C SER A 69 -4.57 3.65 -4.94
N ILE A 70 -4.21 4.91 -4.63
CA ILE A 70 -5.10 6.05 -4.84
C ILE A 70 -5.11 6.40 -6.34
N PRO A 71 -6.27 6.40 -7.03
CA PRO A 71 -6.32 6.70 -8.46
C PRO A 71 -5.83 8.10 -8.79
N ASP A 72 -5.14 8.23 -9.92
CA ASP A 72 -4.73 9.52 -10.46
C ASP A 72 -5.93 10.48 -10.57
N ASN A 73 -5.74 11.72 -10.08
CA ASN A 73 -6.75 12.77 -9.99
C ASN A 73 -7.88 12.55 -8.95
N TYR A 74 -7.80 11.53 -8.10
CA TYR A 74 -8.71 11.38 -6.97
C TYR A 74 -8.60 12.59 -6.02
N ILE A 75 -7.37 12.95 -5.64
CA ILE A 75 -7.07 14.15 -4.86
C ILE A 75 -6.86 15.32 -5.81
N LYS A 76 -7.77 16.30 -5.79
CA LYS A 76 -7.72 17.51 -6.63
C LYS A 76 -7.20 18.74 -5.88
N ASP A 77 -7.56 18.86 -4.62
CA ASP A 77 -7.22 19.99 -3.74
C ASP A 77 -6.56 19.40 -2.49
N GLU A 78 -5.27 19.69 -2.32
CA GLU A 78 -4.46 19.20 -1.21
C GLU A 78 -4.99 19.68 0.15
N ASN A 79 -5.31 20.97 0.26
CA ASN A 79 -5.73 21.57 1.53
C ASN A 79 -7.08 21.02 1.96
N LYS A 80 -8.04 21.00 1.04
CA LYS A 80 -9.38 20.44 1.31
C LYS A 80 -9.31 18.96 1.65
N PHE A 81 -8.48 18.19 0.95
CA PHE A 81 -8.28 16.77 1.24
C PHE A 81 -7.71 16.56 2.64
N LEU A 82 -6.68 17.34 3.01
CA LEU A 82 -6.04 17.23 4.31
C LEU A 82 -6.98 17.61 5.45
N GLU A 83 -7.80 18.65 5.30
CA GLU A 83 -8.81 19.04 6.29
C GLU A 83 -9.83 17.92 6.53
N ILE A 84 -10.37 17.34 5.45
CA ILE A 84 -11.31 16.21 5.54
C ILE A 84 -10.62 15.01 6.19
N PHE A 85 -9.41 14.66 5.73
CA PHE A 85 -8.65 13.54 6.28
C PHE A 85 -8.41 13.70 7.78
N LYS A 86 -8.02 14.89 8.26
CA LYS A 86 -7.82 15.15 9.70
C LYS A 86 -9.12 15.04 10.49
N SER A 87 -10.23 15.53 9.94
CA SER A 87 -11.55 15.38 10.57
C SER A 87 -11.94 13.91 10.69
N ASP A 88 -11.80 13.14 9.61
CA ASP A 88 -12.08 11.71 9.59
C ASP A 88 -11.15 10.95 10.54
N PHE A 89 -9.85 11.27 10.53
CA PHE A 89 -8.87 10.71 11.44
C PHE A 89 -9.29 10.95 12.89
N LYS A 90 -9.61 12.19 13.28
CA LYS A 90 -10.04 12.50 14.64
C LYS A 90 -11.30 11.72 15.03
N SER A 91 -12.25 11.59 14.11
CA SER A 91 -13.48 10.84 14.35
C SER A 91 -13.24 9.33 14.52
N ILE A 92 -12.27 8.75 13.80
CA ILE A 92 -12.02 7.30 13.79
C ILE A 92 -11.03 6.91 14.89
N CYS A 93 -9.88 7.58 14.92
CA CYS A 93 -8.83 7.34 15.91
C CYS A 93 -9.19 7.86 17.30
N SER A 94 -10.16 8.77 17.43
CA SER A 94 -10.53 9.42 18.70
C SER A 94 -9.40 10.25 19.35
N TYR A 95 -8.40 10.68 18.57
CA TYR A 95 -7.36 11.61 19.00
C TYR A 95 -6.92 12.54 17.86
N ASP A 96 -6.28 13.67 18.20
CA ASP A 96 -5.86 14.65 17.22
C ASP A 96 -4.66 14.17 16.39
N PHE A 97 -4.66 14.53 15.11
CA PHE A 97 -3.56 14.21 14.21
C PHE A 97 -2.29 14.98 14.60
N SER A 98 -1.25 14.25 15.01
CA SER A 98 -0.04 14.87 15.53
C SER A 98 0.70 15.70 14.46
N LYS A 99 1.41 16.76 14.88
CA LYS A 99 2.20 17.59 13.95
C LYS A 99 3.28 16.79 13.21
N ALA A 100 3.87 15.78 13.86
CA ALA A 100 4.87 14.92 13.23
C ALA A 100 4.25 14.06 12.13
N ASN A 101 3.11 13.41 12.42
CA ASN A 101 2.38 12.61 11.45
C ASN A 101 1.87 13.48 10.28
N GLU A 102 1.43 14.71 10.56
CA GLU A 102 1.05 15.65 9.51
C GLU A 102 2.18 16.00 8.57
N LYS A 103 3.37 16.26 9.11
CA LYS A 103 4.56 16.57 8.30
C LYS A 103 4.93 15.39 7.39
N GLU A 104 4.93 14.17 7.94
CA GLU A 104 5.22 12.94 7.18
C GLU A 104 4.15 12.70 6.09
N PHE A 105 2.87 12.78 6.46
CA PHE A 105 1.75 12.58 5.54
C PHE A 105 1.74 13.59 4.40
N LYS A 106 2.05 14.87 4.66
CA LYS A 106 2.24 15.89 3.62
C LYS A 106 3.40 15.54 2.68
N SER A 107 4.48 14.95 3.17
CA SER A 107 5.57 14.49 2.32
C SER A 107 5.10 13.41 1.34
N PHE A 108 4.29 12.48 1.81
CA PHE A 108 3.68 11.44 0.96
C PHE A 108 2.71 12.03 -0.06
N LEU A 109 1.86 12.97 0.35
CA LEU A 109 0.91 13.63 -0.52
C LEU A 109 1.61 14.44 -1.63
N ASN A 110 2.69 15.14 -1.29
CA ASN A 110 3.55 15.80 -2.27
C ASN A 110 4.16 14.82 -3.27
N ASN A 111 4.61 13.65 -2.80
CA ASN A 111 5.14 12.62 -3.68
C ASN A 111 4.07 12.08 -4.64
N TYR A 112 2.85 11.86 -4.15
CA TYR A 112 1.69 11.48 -4.98
C TYR A 112 1.42 12.51 -6.10
N PHE A 113 1.49 13.82 -5.81
CA PHE A 113 1.33 14.84 -6.85
C PHE A 113 2.50 14.92 -7.84
N LYS A 114 3.73 14.61 -7.38
CA LYS A 114 4.92 14.56 -8.26
C LYS A 114 4.90 13.36 -9.19
N THR A 115 4.57 12.16 -8.69
CA THR A 115 4.45 10.96 -9.53
C THR A 115 3.36 11.12 -10.58
N ARG A 116 2.23 11.74 -10.25
CA ARG A 116 1.18 12.16 -11.21
C ARG A 116 1.72 13.00 -12.39
N SER A 117 2.69 13.88 -12.15
CA SER A 117 3.27 14.72 -13.21
C SER A 117 4.16 13.92 -14.17
N ASN A 118 4.72 12.81 -13.71
CA ASN A 118 5.74 12.05 -14.43
C ASN A 118 5.20 10.78 -15.10
N THR A 119 4.02 10.30 -14.71
CA THR A 119 3.37 9.17 -15.39
C THR A 119 2.85 9.61 -16.76
N PRO A 120 3.28 8.99 -17.88
CA PRO A 120 2.74 9.29 -19.20
C PRO A 120 1.23 9.06 -19.19
N LYS A 121 0.45 10.07 -19.58
CA LYS A 121 -1.01 9.93 -19.73
C LYS A 121 -1.30 9.02 -20.93
N THR A 122 -1.35 7.72 -20.72
CA THR A 122 -1.79 6.78 -21.76
C THR A 122 -3.25 7.10 -22.05
N LYS A 123 -3.55 7.59 -23.26
CA LYS A 123 -4.92 7.65 -23.75
C LYS A 123 -5.41 6.20 -23.85
N VAL A 124 -6.24 5.77 -22.90
CA VAL A 124 -6.97 4.50 -23.04
C VAL A 124 -8.04 4.76 -24.08
N GLU A 125 -7.69 4.61 -25.35
CA GLU A 125 -8.70 4.42 -26.39
C GLU A 125 -9.39 3.09 -26.10
N ALA A 126 -10.70 3.12 -25.91
CA ALA A 126 -11.50 1.91 -25.78
C ALA A 126 -11.34 1.13 -27.09
N ILE A 127 -10.49 0.09 -27.07
CA ILE A 127 -10.35 -0.82 -28.19
C ILE A 127 -11.66 -1.61 -28.22
N ASN A 128 -12.61 -1.18 -29.04
CA ASN A 128 -13.77 -2.00 -29.33
C ASN A 128 -13.24 -3.35 -29.84
N PRO A 129 -13.67 -4.50 -29.26
CA PRO A 129 -13.18 -5.79 -29.68
C PRO A 129 -13.47 -5.93 -31.17
N THR A 130 -12.41 -6.04 -31.97
CA THR A 130 -12.55 -6.38 -33.38
C THR A 130 -13.16 -7.78 -33.43
N PRO A 131 -14.28 -8.01 -34.13
CA PRO A 131 -14.88 -9.33 -34.22
C PRO A 131 -13.85 -10.32 -34.79
N ILE A 132 -13.38 -11.25 -33.96
CA ILE A 132 -12.47 -12.30 -34.40
C ILE A 132 -13.34 -13.31 -35.14
N ASN A 133 -13.11 -13.49 -36.44
CA ASN A 133 -13.79 -14.52 -37.22
C ASN A 133 -13.43 -15.90 -36.63
N PRO A 134 -14.39 -16.69 -36.11
CA PRO A 134 -14.12 -17.99 -35.50
C PRO A 134 -13.47 -18.99 -36.47
N ALA A 135 -13.50 -18.74 -37.79
CA ALA A 135 -12.84 -19.57 -38.79
C ALA A 135 -11.29 -19.50 -38.77
N ILE A 136 -10.68 -18.61 -37.97
CA ILE A 136 -9.22 -18.40 -37.92
C ILE A 136 -8.59 -19.07 -36.68
N ILE A 137 -9.38 -19.67 -35.78
CA ILE A 137 -8.81 -20.41 -34.64
C ILE A 137 -8.07 -21.63 -35.18
N PRO A 138 -6.73 -21.71 -35.07
CA PRO A 138 -6.00 -22.90 -35.49
C PRO A 138 -6.37 -24.01 -34.51
N VAL A 139 -7.14 -24.99 -34.98
CA VAL A 139 -7.30 -26.24 -34.27
C VAL A 139 -5.96 -26.97 -34.39
N LEU A 140 -5.14 -26.91 -33.35
CA LEU A 140 -4.00 -27.82 -33.20
C LEU A 140 -4.58 -29.24 -33.15
N ARG A 141 -4.37 -30.00 -34.24
CA ARG A 141 -4.55 -31.46 -34.27
C ARG A 141 -3.23 -32.14 -33.96
#